data_AF-A0A818V970-F1
#
_entry.id   AF-A0A818V970-F1
#
_cell.length_a   1.000
_cell.length_b   1.000
_cell.length_c   1.000
_cell.angle_alpha   90.00
_cell.angle_beta   90.00
_cell.angle_gamma   90.00
#
_symmetry.space_group_name_H-M   'P 1'
#
loop_
_entity.id
_entity.type
_entity.pdbx_description
1 polymer ?
#
loop_
_entity_poly.entity_id
_entity_poly.type
_entity_poly.pdbx_seq_one_letter_code
_entity_poly.pdbx_strand_id
1 'polypeptide(L)'
;YRLSPEHPLPAAVDDIVALYCALLRDKFSPSQMMIIDDLAGGGLSLLTVQALLAHQLPVPLFTCHDVKWIASQVLDPNKSQLSQNNSLLSPLFGSLQEFPPMYITVGTAEILEDDSRRVLKKAQAVGVNVTFEEGLHLMHVYPVFFCYFPEARNTLDNINKWIQTIFTEKHN
;
A
#
# COMPACT_ATOMS: atom_id res chain seq x y z
N TYR A 1 -10.33 -8.50 6.62
CA TYR A 1 -9.26 -9.23 7.31
C TYR A 1 -9.46 -9.07 8.82
N ARG A 2 -8.81 -9.91 9.63
CA ARG A 2 -8.87 -9.88 11.11
C ARG A 2 -8.22 -8.62 11.68
N LEU A 3 -8.87 -8.01 12.67
CA LEU A 3 -8.46 -6.72 13.25
C LEU A 3 -7.76 -6.89 14.60
N SER A 4 -6.92 -5.91 14.94
CA SER A 4 -6.28 -5.78 16.25
C SER A 4 -7.20 -4.99 17.22
N PRO A 5 -7.08 -5.22 18.54
CA PRO A 5 -6.07 -6.03 19.24
C PRO A 5 -6.33 -7.54 19.25
N GLU A 6 -7.54 -8.00 18.89
CA GLU A 6 -7.95 -9.41 18.98
C GLU A 6 -7.06 -10.33 18.13
N HIS A 7 -6.61 -9.81 16.99
CA HIS A 7 -5.70 -10.48 16.07
C HIS A 7 -4.58 -9.51 15.66
N PRO A 8 -3.44 -9.51 16.39
CA PRO A 8 -2.30 -8.67 16.04
C PRO A 8 -1.64 -9.16 14.75
N LEU A 9 -0.74 -8.35 14.22
CA LEU A 9 0.11 -8.70 13.08
C LEU A 9 0.86 -10.03 13.35
N PRO A 10 0.96 -10.95 12.36
CA PRO A 10 0.67 -10.81 10.93
C PRO A 10 -0.75 -11.20 10.47
N ALA A 11 -1.73 -11.37 11.36
CA ALA A 11 -3.02 -11.97 11.00
C ALA A 11 -3.74 -11.32 9.81
N ALA A 12 -3.68 -9.98 9.69
CA ALA A 12 -4.25 -9.26 8.57
C ALA A 12 -3.55 -9.55 7.23
N VAL A 13 -2.22 -9.66 7.23
CA VAL A 13 -1.41 -10.02 6.05
C VAL A 13 -1.75 -11.43 5.61
N ASP A 14 -1.82 -12.37 6.56
CA ASP A 14 -2.15 -13.76 6.29
C ASP A 14 -3.52 -13.91 5.61
N ASP A 15 -4.52 -13.14 6.06
CA ASP A 15 -5.86 -13.16 5.47
C ASP A 15 -5.87 -12.66 4.02
N ILE A 16 -5.10 -11.61 3.73
CA ILE A 16 -5.02 -11.06 2.37
C ILE A 16 -4.26 -12.02 1.45
N VAL A 17 -3.15 -12.61 1.91
CA VAL A 17 -2.41 -13.63 1.16
C VAL A 17 -3.28 -14.86 0.90
N ALA A 18 -4.08 -15.29 1.88
CA ALA A 18 -5.00 -16.40 1.72
C ALA A 18 -6.09 -16.12 0.68
N LEU A 19 -6.66 -14.91 0.69
CA LEU A 19 -7.62 -14.46 -0.33
C LEU A 19 -6.96 -14.41 -1.72
N TYR A 20 -5.77 -13.83 -1.83
CA TYR A 20 -5.02 -13.75 -3.08
C TYR A 20 -4.76 -15.15 -3.67
N CYS A 21 -4.28 -16.08 -2.85
CA CYS A 21 -4.10 -17.48 -3.24
C CYS A 21 -5.41 -18.13 -3.70
N ALA A 22 -6.54 -17.82 -3.07
CA ALA A 22 -7.85 -18.31 -3.50
C ALA A 22 -8.22 -17.79 -4.89
N LEU A 23 -8.03 -16.50 -5.16
CA LEU A 23 -8.28 -15.90 -6.48
C LEU A 23 -7.39 -16.52 -7.57
N LEU A 24 -6.12 -16.81 -7.27
CA LEU A 24 -5.24 -17.51 -8.21
C LEU A 24 -5.74 -18.93 -8.52
N ARG A 25 -6.25 -19.66 -7.51
CA ARG A 25 -6.86 -20.99 -7.71
C ARG A 25 -8.08 -20.91 -8.61
N ASP A 26 -8.86 -19.84 -8.47
CA ASP A 26 -10.04 -19.54 -9.28
C ASP A 26 -9.70 -18.96 -10.67
N LYS A 27 -8.42 -19.04 -11.08
CA LYS A 27 -7.91 -18.70 -12.42
C LYS A 27 -7.96 -17.22 -12.79
N PHE A 28 -8.12 -16.33 -11.81
CA PHE A 28 -7.88 -14.92 -12.06
C PHE A 28 -6.38 -14.68 -12.28
N SER A 29 -6.03 -13.91 -13.32
CA SER A 29 -4.63 -13.58 -13.62
C SER A 29 -4.10 -12.50 -12.68
N PRO A 30 -2.86 -12.59 -12.17
CA PRO A 30 -2.20 -11.51 -11.44
C PRO A 30 -2.21 -10.18 -12.20
N SER A 31 -2.12 -10.22 -13.54
CA SER A 31 -2.16 -9.02 -14.39
C SER A 31 -3.50 -8.32 -14.42
N GLN A 32 -4.57 -8.97 -13.96
CA GLN A 32 -5.94 -8.44 -13.88
C GLN A 32 -6.33 -8.01 -12.46
N MET A 33 -5.42 -8.15 -11.50
CA MET A 33 -5.67 -7.85 -10.09
C MET A 33 -4.90 -6.60 -9.68
N MET A 34 -5.52 -5.83 -8.78
CA MET A 34 -4.90 -4.68 -8.14
C MET A 34 -5.15 -4.71 -6.64
N ILE A 35 -4.15 -4.35 -5.85
CA ILE A 35 -4.32 -4.02 -4.43
C ILE A 35 -4.51 -2.51 -4.33
N ILE A 36 -5.63 -2.10 -3.74
CA ILE A 36 -6.00 -0.71 -3.46
C ILE A 36 -6.28 -0.58 -1.99
N ASP A 37 -5.77 0.48 -1.38
CA ASP A 37 -5.92 0.70 0.05
C ASP A 37 -5.91 2.17 0.44
N ASP A 38 -6.52 2.46 1.58
CA ASP A 38 -6.63 3.78 2.19
C ASP A 38 -6.08 3.80 3.63
N LEU A 39 -5.67 4.98 4.08
CA LEU A 39 -5.29 5.28 5.48
C LEU A 39 -4.25 4.29 6.05
N ALA A 40 -4.72 3.42 6.95
CA ALA A 40 -3.90 2.45 7.67
C ALA A 40 -3.47 1.28 6.77
N GLY A 41 -4.16 1.04 5.66
CA GLY A 41 -3.98 -0.17 4.88
C GLY A 41 -2.85 -0.10 3.85
N GLY A 42 -2.32 1.05 3.44
CA GLY A 42 -1.22 0.99 2.47
C GLY A 42 0.06 0.37 3.03
N GLY A 43 0.25 0.38 4.36
CA GLY A 43 1.28 -0.42 4.99
C GLY A 43 1.00 -1.90 5.03
N LEU A 44 -0.27 -2.27 5.21
CA LEU A 44 -0.73 -3.64 5.05
C LEU A 44 -0.55 -4.13 3.61
N SER A 45 -0.77 -3.25 2.64
CA SER A 45 -0.56 -3.49 1.21
C SER A 45 0.92 -3.71 0.90
N LEU A 46 1.83 -2.88 1.41
CA LEU A 46 3.28 -3.08 1.22
C LEU A 46 3.75 -4.38 1.88
N LEU A 47 3.29 -4.67 3.10
CA LEU A 47 3.58 -5.92 3.80
C LEU A 47 3.04 -7.13 3.04
N THR A 48 1.87 -7.02 2.43
CA THR A 48 1.27 -8.08 1.62
C THR A 48 2.14 -8.36 0.40
N VAL A 49 2.60 -7.35 -0.34
CA VAL A 49 3.49 -7.57 -1.49
C VAL A 49 4.83 -8.17 -1.04
N GLN A 50 5.39 -7.72 0.09
CA GLN A 50 6.60 -8.34 0.66
C GLN A 50 6.36 -9.82 0.99
N ALA A 51 5.19 -10.16 1.56
CA ALA A 51 4.83 -11.53 1.86
C ALA A 51 4.66 -12.38 0.58
N LEU A 52 3.97 -11.86 -0.45
CA LEU A 52 3.82 -12.53 -1.74
C LEU A 52 5.18 -12.83 -2.39
N LEU A 53 6.07 -11.84 -2.42
CA LEU A 53 7.43 -12.00 -2.95
C LEU A 53 8.25 -13.01 -2.13
N ALA A 54 8.16 -12.96 -0.80
CA ALA A 54 8.82 -13.92 0.09
C ALA A 54 8.33 -15.37 -0.14
N HIS A 55 7.05 -15.52 -0.52
CA HIS A 55 6.45 -16.81 -0.89
C HIS A 55 6.64 -17.18 -2.37
N GLN A 56 7.38 -16.38 -3.15
CA GLN A 56 7.60 -16.57 -4.60
C GLN A 56 6.27 -16.65 -5.39
N LEU A 57 5.24 -15.96 -4.90
CA LEU A 57 3.96 -15.84 -5.58
C LEU A 57 4.01 -14.69 -6.59
N PRO A 58 3.26 -14.78 -7.70
CA PRO A 58 3.13 -13.65 -8.61
C PRO A 58 2.49 -12.47 -7.87
N VAL A 59 2.91 -11.26 -8.20
CA VAL A 59 2.41 -10.04 -7.58
C VAL A 59 1.34 -9.36 -8.45
N PRO A 60 0.24 -8.87 -7.86
CA PRO A 60 -0.74 -8.06 -8.57
C PRO A 60 -0.20 -6.65 -8.88
N LEU A 61 -0.95 -5.86 -9.63
CA LEU A 61 -0.73 -4.41 -9.69
C LEU A 61 -1.02 -3.76 -8.34
N PHE A 62 -0.42 -2.61 -8.05
CA PHE A 62 -0.37 -2.13 -6.68
C PHE A 62 -0.57 -0.63 -6.56
N THR A 63 -1.29 -0.21 -5.52
CA THR A 63 -1.39 1.18 -5.08
C THR A 63 -1.30 1.20 -3.55
N CYS A 64 -0.66 2.22 -2.96
CA CYS A 64 -0.32 2.20 -1.54
C CYS A 64 -0.22 3.59 -0.92
N HIS A 65 -0.62 3.67 0.36
CA HIS A 65 -0.46 4.82 1.28
C HIS A 65 -0.08 4.40 2.74
N ASP A 66 1.03 4.92 3.27
CA ASP A 66 1.42 4.99 4.71
C ASP A 66 1.75 3.73 5.56
N VAL A 67 2.84 3.77 6.37
CA VAL A 67 3.49 2.56 6.94
C VAL A 67 4.02 2.60 8.39
N LYS A 68 3.73 3.62 9.20
CA LYS A 68 4.29 3.68 10.58
C LYS A 68 3.30 3.75 11.73
N TRP A 69 2.10 4.29 11.55
CA TRP A 69 1.17 4.48 12.67
C TRP A 69 0.50 3.17 13.12
N ILE A 70 0.28 2.21 12.21
CA ILE A 70 -0.21 0.85 12.57
C ILE A 70 0.71 0.17 13.58
N ALA A 71 2.04 0.31 13.47
CA ALA A 71 2.95 -0.27 14.44
C ALA A 71 2.71 0.30 15.85
N SER A 72 2.25 1.55 15.99
CA SER A 72 1.93 2.12 17.30
C SER A 72 0.53 1.78 17.84
N GLN A 73 -0.42 1.40 16.97
CA GLN A 73 -1.81 1.12 17.36
C GLN A 73 -2.16 -0.36 17.45
N VAL A 74 -1.48 -1.21 16.65
CA VAL A 74 -1.59 -2.67 16.70
C VAL A 74 -0.79 -3.25 17.86
N LEU A 75 0.26 -2.55 18.29
CA LEU A 75 0.98 -2.87 19.51
C LEU A 75 0.17 -2.35 20.70
N ASP A 76 -0.75 -3.19 21.18
CA ASP A 76 -1.29 -3.17 22.54
C ASP A 76 -0.18 -2.70 23.52
N PRO A 77 -0.47 -1.82 24.50
CA PRO A 77 0.48 -1.49 25.58
C PRO A 77 1.06 -2.74 26.27
N ASN A 78 0.46 -3.92 26.11
CA ASN A 78 1.03 -5.20 26.53
C ASN A 78 1.74 -5.96 25.39
N LYS A 79 2.99 -5.54 25.14
CA LYS A 79 4.13 -6.33 24.65
C LYS A 79 3.91 -7.24 23.43
N SER A 80 4.45 -6.80 22.29
CA SER A 80 5.36 -7.65 21.52
C SER A 80 6.73 -6.96 21.42
N GLN A 81 7.81 -7.72 21.65
CA GLN A 81 9.20 -7.25 21.66
C GLN A 81 9.75 -6.97 20.25
N LEU A 82 8.92 -6.44 19.37
CA LEU A 82 9.30 -6.19 17.99
C LEU A 82 9.85 -4.76 17.91
N SER A 83 11.12 -4.65 17.50
CA SER A 83 11.77 -3.35 17.26
C SER A 83 10.94 -2.52 16.28
N GLN A 84 10.85 -1.20 16.49
CA GLN A 84 10.22 -0.27 15.54
C GLN A 84 10.82 -0.35 14.12
N ASN A 85 12.05 -0.87 14.01
CA ASN A 85 12.74 -1.08 12.74
C ASN A 85 12.47 -2.46 12.11
N ASN A 86 11.58 -3.26 12.68
CA ASN A 86 11.24 -4.56 12.13
C ASN A 86 10.46 -4.37 10.82
N SER A 87 10.95 -4.98 9.73
CA SER A 87 10.32 -4.94 8.41
C SER A 87 8.91 -5.54 8.40
N LEU A 88 8.61 -6.47 9.32
CA LEU A 88 7.27 -7.02 9.48
C LEU A 88 6.29 -5.98 10.05
N LEU A 89 6.76 -5.03 10.86
CA LEU A 89 5.93 -3.97 11.45
C LEU A 89 5.88 -2.72 10.57
N SER A 90 7.01 -2.35 9.97
CA SER A 90 7.11 -1.19 9.10
C SER A 90 7.83 -1.59 7.82
N PRO A 91 7.09 -1.81 6.72
CA PRO A 91 7.65 -2.30 5.45
C PRO A 91 8.60 -1.29 4.81
N LEU A 92 8.63 -0.05 5.29
CA LEU A 92 9.68 0.92 4.96
C LEU A 92 11.09 0.40 5.26
N PHE A 93 11.26 -0.52 6.22
CA PHE A 93 12.52 -1.18 6.49
C PHE A 93 12.72 -2.50 5.72
N GLY A 94 11.65 -3.07 5.15
CA GLY A 94 11.71 -4.25 4.28
C GLY A 94 12.16 -3.94 2.83
N SER A 95 12.48 -4.96 2.06
CA SER A 95 12.88 -4.79 0.64
C SER A 95 11.70 -4.29 -0.21
N LEU A 96 12.01 -3.43 -1.19
CA LEU A 96 11.08 -3.00 -2.26
C LEU A 96 11.53 -3.50 -3.65
N GLN A 97 12.49 -4.44 -3.70
CA GLN A 97 12.93 -5.03 -4.96
C GLN A 97 11.76 -5.80 -5.60
N GLU A 98 11.67 -5.74 -6.93
CA GLU A 98 10.65 -6.46 -7.73
C GLU A 98 9.20 -6.03 -7.45
N PHE A 99 9.01 -4.90 -6.78
CA PHE A 99 7.68 -4.35 -6.57
C PHE A 99 7.03 -3.98 -7.90
N PRO A 100 5.71 -4.24 -8.04
CA PRO A 100 4.93 -3.79 -9.18
C PRO A 100 4.85 -2.25 -9.24
N PRO A 101 4.43 -1.65 -10.37
CA PRO A 101 4.17 -0.22 -10.46
C PRO A 101 3.22 0.26 -9.36
N MET A 102 3.49 1.44 -8.81
CA MET A 102 2.76 2.00 -7.67
C MET A 102 2.22 3.40 -7.95
N TYR A 103 1.03 3.69 -7.45
CA TYR A 103 0.50 5.05 -7.31
C TYR A 103 0.45 5.44 -5.84
N ILE A 104 1.02 6.59 -5.50
CA ILE A 104 1.08 7.13 -4.14
C ILE A 104 0.55 8.56 -4.15
N THR A 105 -0.45 8.85 -3.34
CA THR A 105 -1.00 10.18 -3.07
C THR A 105 -0.66 10.61 -1.66
N VAL A 106 -0.35 11.89 -1.43
CA VAL A 106 -0.15 12.40 -0.07
C VAL A 106 -0.55 13.87 0.04
N GLY A 107 -1.20 14.24 1.13
CA GLY A 107 -1.42 15.63 1.50
C GLY A 107 -0.17 16.24 2.14
N THR A 108 0.02 17.54 2.00
CA THR A 108 1.13 18.26 2.69
C THR A 108 0.70 18.83 4.05
N ALA A 109 -0.59 18.76 4.39
CA ALA A 109 -1.10 19.11 5.71
C ALA A 109 -1.38 17.86 6.55
N GLU A 110 -0.47 16.88 6.51
CA GLU A 110 -0.52 15.67 7.31
C GLU A 110 0.86 15.20 7.78
N ILE A 111 0.88 14.47 8.89
CA ILE A 111 2.11 14.00 9.52
C ILE A 111 2.84 12.91 8.71
N LEU A 112 2.20 12.34 7.70
CA LEU A 112 2.69 11.17 6.95
C LEU A 112 3.41 11.53 5.64
N GLU A 113 3.47 12.82 5.30
CA GLU A 113 4.16 13.32 4.11
C GLU A 113 5.60 12.76 4.01
N ASP A 114 6.37 12.86 5.08
CA ASP A 114 7.76 12.40 5.13
C ASP A 114 7.90 10.90 4.91
N ASP A 115 6.95 10.10 5.40
CA ASP A 115 6.99 8.65 5.24
C ASP A 115 6.68 8.24 3.81
N SER A 116 5.68 8.85 3.19
CA SER A 116 5.37 8.67 1.78
C SER A 116 6.54 9.06 0.87
N ARG A 117 7.23 10.18 1.17
CA ARG A 117 8.46 10.58 0.45
C ARG A 117 9.62 9.59 0.66
N ARG A 118 9.74 8.98 1.84
CA ARG A 118 10.77 7.95 2.09
C ARG A 118 10.50 6.66 1.33
N VAL A 119 9.24 6.22 1.24
CA VAL A 119 8.85 5.07 0.40
C VAL A 119 9.14 5.37 -1.06
N LEU A 120 8.75 6.55 -1.56
CA LEU A 120 9.04 7.00 -2.92
C LEU A 120 10.53 6.88 -3.26
N LYS A 121 11.40 7.50 -2.44
CA LYS A 121 12.86 7.47 -2.65
C LYS A 121 13.40 6.04 -2.64
N LYS A 122 12.92 5.20 -1.72
CA LYS A 122 13.36 3.81 -1.60
C LYS A 122 12.95 2.97 -2.80
N ALA A 123 11.71 3.13 -3.28
CA ALA A 123 11.18 2.41 -4.43
C ALA A 123 11.87 2.84 -5.74
N GLN A 124 12.09 4.15 -5.93
CA GLN A 124 12.82 4.67 -7.08
C GLN A 124 14.28 4.19 -7.11
N ALA A 125 14.94 4.11 -5.94
CA ALA A 125 16.32 3.63 -5.84
C ALA A 125 16.50 2.17 -6.31
N VAL A 126 15.43 1.39 -6.35
CA VAL A 126 15.43 0.00 -6.80
C VAL A 126 14.70 -0.20 -8.13
N GLY A 127 14.39 0.89 -8.83
CA GLY A 127 13.84 0.89 -10.20
C GLY A 127 12.34 0.65 -10.30
N VAL A 128 11.58 0.74 -9.21
CA VAL A 128 10.12 0.60 -9.25
C VAL A 128 9.49 1.81 -9.93
N ASN A 129 8.56 1.58 -10.85
CA ASN A 129 7.78 2.65 -11.48
C ASN A 129 6.77 3.21 -10.46
N VAL A 130 7.02 4.42 -9.96
CA VAL A 130 6.16 5.08 -8.97
C VAL A 130 5.61 6.37 -9.54
N THR A 131 4.29 6.48 -9.58
CA THR A 131 3.57 7.75 -9.76
C THR A 131 3.28 8.34 -8.38
N PHE A 132 3.72 9.58 -8.15
CA PHE A 132 3.60 10.28 -6.87
C PHE A 132 2.84 11.59 -7.07
N GLU A 133 1.72 11.77 -6.37
CA GLU A 133 0.86 12.96 -6.45
C GLU A 133 0.72 13.61 -5.08
N GLU A 134 0.93 14.92 -5.01
CA GLU A 134 0.89 15.68 -3.77
C GLU A 134 -0.26 16.69 -3.73
N GLY A 135 -1.07 16.61 -2.68
CA GLY A 135 -2.12 17.55 -2.36
C GLY A 135 -1.60 18.72 -1.52
N LEU A 136 -1.35 19.87 -2.15
CA LEU A 136 -0.89 21.06 -1.42
C LEU A 136 -1.97 21.55 -0.42
N HIS A 137 -1.59 21.66 0.85
CA HIS A 137 -2.44 21.97 2.01
C HIS A 137 -3.61 21.01 2.25
N LEU A 138 -3.62 19.84 1.60
CA LEU A 138 -4.67 18.85 1.78
C LEU A 138 -4.37 17.94 2.97
N MET A 139 -5.45 17.51 3.61
CA MET A 139 -5.44 16.68 4.80
C MET A 139 -5.15 15.21 4.49
N HIS A 140 -4.96 14.43 5.56
CA HIS A 140 -4.82 12.97 5.48
C HIS A 140 -5.97 12.34 4.70
N VAL A 141 -5.62 11.54 3.68
CA VAL A 141 -6.54 10.81 2.82
C VAL A 141 -7.56 11.72 2.13
N TYR A 142 -7.10 12.90 1.67
CA TYR A 142 -7.94 13.83 0.93
C TYR A 142 -8.71 13.21 -0.27
N PRO A 143 -8.24 12.19 -1.03
CA PRO A 143 -8.97 11.69 -2.22
C PRO A 143 -10.36 11.12 -1.91
N VAL A 144 -10.61 10.61 -0.69
CA VAL A 144 -11.95 10.09 -0.33
C VAL A 144 -12.99 11.21 -0.21
N PHE A 145 -12.54 12.46 -0.07
CA PHE A 145 -13.39 13.65 0.00
C PHE A 145 -13.71 14.23 -1.39
N PHE A 146 -13.67 13.41 -2.46
CA PHE A 146 -13.95 13.81 -3.86
C PHE A 146 -15.34 14.43 -4.09
N CYS A 147 -16.28 14.25 -3.16
CA CYS A 147 -17.58 14.91 -3.18
C CYS A 147 -17.52 16.37 -2.73
N TYR A 148 -16.47 16.76 -2.00
CA TYR A 148 -16.37 18.04 -1.31
C TYR A 148 -15.26 18.94 -1.86
N PHE A 149 -14.15 18.37 -2.32
CA PHE A 149 -13.00 19.13 -2.82
C PHE A 149 -12.73 18.81 -4.29
N PRO A 150 -12.56 19.83 -5.15
CA PRO A 150 -12.21 19.61 -6.55
C PRO A 150 -10.84 18.92 -6.70
N GLU A 151 -9.89 19.20 -5.80
CA GLU A 151 -8.57 18.55 -5.78
C GLU A 151 -8.69 17.05 -5.54
N ALA A 152 -9.52 16.64 -4.55
CA ALA A 152 -9.78 15.23 -4.27
C ALA A 152 -10.42 14.51 -5.46
N ARG A 153 -11.35 15.18 -6.16
CA ARG A 153 -11.96 14.65 -7.40
C ARG A 153 -10.94 14.49 -8.52
N ASN A 154 -10.10 15.49 -8.73
CA ASN A 154 -9.05 15.45 -9.75
C ASN A 154 -8.07 14.30 -9.51
N THR A 155 -7.67 14.09 -8.25
CA THR A 155 -6.81 12.96 -7.88
C THR A 155 -7.49 11.61 -8.15
N LEU A 156 -8.78 11.47 -7.85
CA LEU A 156 -9.52 10.24 -8.17
C LEU A 156 -9.58 10.01 -9.69
N ASP A 157 -9.78 11.06 -10.48
CA ASP A 157 -9.75 10.97 -11.95
C ASP A 157 -8.35 10.60 -12.48
N ASN A 158 -7.28 11.09 -11.85
CA ASN A 158 -5.89 10.75 -12.19
C ASN A 158 -5.59 9.28 -11.86
N ILE A 159 -6.01 8.80 -10.69
CA ILE A 159 -5.91 7.39 -10.30
C ILE A 159 -6.62 6.52 -11.34
N ASN A 160 -7.85 6.87 -11.72
CA ASN A 160 -8.59 6.11 -12.73
C ASN A 160 -7.85 6.08 -14.09
N LYS A 161 -7.33 7.21 -14.57
CA LYS A 161 -6.53 7.25 -15.81
C LYS A 161 -5.29 6.36 -15.71
N TRP A 162 -4.57 6.42 -14.59
CA TRP A 162 -3.39 5.60 -14.36
C TRP A 162 -3.72 4.09 -14.36
N ILE A 163 -4.82 3.70 -13.70
CA ILE A 163 -5.33 2.33 -13.71
C ILE A 163 -5.55 1.86 -15.15
N GLN A 164 -6.26 2.66 -15.97
CA GLN A 164 -6.53 2.32 -17.37
C GLN A 164 -5.23 2.16 -18.18
N THR A 165 -4.26 3.07 -18.00
CA THR A 165 -2.96 2.99 -18.68
C THR A 165 -2.24 1.69 -18.32
N ILE A 166 -2.09 1.39 -17.04
CA ILE A 166 -1.35 0.23 -16.56
C ILE A 166 -1.98 -1.10 -16.99
N PHE A 167 -3.31 -1.21 -16.98
CA PHE A 167 -3.98 -2.41 -17.47
C PHE A 167 -3.88 -2.54 -18.99
N THR A 168 -3.99 -1.43 -19.74
CA THR A 168 -3.88 -1.45 -21.21
C THR A 168 -2.47 -1.82 -21.68
N GLU A 169 -1.43 -1.30 -21.04
CA GLU A 169 -0.03 -1.60 -21.36
C GLU A 169 0.34 -3.07 -21.12
N LYS A 170 -0.32 -3.77 -20.20
CA LYS A 170 -0.09 -5.20 -19.92
C LYS A 170 -0.85 -6.15 -20.85
N HIS A 171 -1.83 -5.64 -21.60
CA HIS A 171 -2.67 -6.45 -22.51
C HIS A 171 -2.26 -6.33 -23.99
N ASN A 172 -1.25 -5.50 -24.30
CA ASN A 172 -0.59 -5.42 -25.61
C ASN A 172 0.77 -6.13 -25.58
#